data_AF-A0A2P7TAN0-F1
#
_entry.id   AF-A0A2P7TAN0-F1
#
_cell.length_a   1.000
_cell.length_b   1.000
_cell.length_c   1.000
_cell.angle_alpha   90.00
_cell.angle_beta   90.00
_cell.angle_gamma   90.00
#
_symmetry.space_group_name_H-M   'P 1'
#
loop_
_entity.id
_entity.type
_entity.pdbx_description
1 polymer ?
#
loop_
_entity_poly.entity_id
_entity_poly.type
_entity_poly.pdbx_seq_one_letter_code
_entity_poly.pdbx_strand_id
1 'polypeptide(L)' 'MHLTEPVVMNIVKIFAAILTVAGMLLLIYACFAIMNGTVENKVTILAPFTLGAIFFGGGLYLFRYLVSGGRVR' A
#
# COMPACT_ATOMS: atom_id res chain seq x y z
N MET A 1 26.43 21.26 1.75
CA MET A 1 25.03 20.77 1.72
C MET A 1 25.06 19.25 1.76
N HIS A 2 24.90 18.61 2.93
CA HIS A 2 24.99 17.13 3.06
C HIS A 2 24.08 16.54 4.16
N LEU A 3 23.02 17.24 4.56
CA LEU A 3 22.10 16.80 5.62
C LEU A 3 20.69 16.41 5.11
N THR A 4 20.38 16.64 3.84
CA THR A 4 19.04 16.40 3.27
C THR A 4 18.81 14.93 2.87
N GLU A 5 19.86 14.22 2.46
CA GLU A 5 19.78 12.81 2.01
C GLU A 5 19.24 11.82 3.05
N PRO A 6 19.65 11.83 4.34
CA PRO A 6 19.11 10.90 5.32
C PRO A 6 17.65 11.20 5.67
N VAL A 7 17.25 12.47 5.65
CA VAL A 7 15.88 12.89 5.99
C VAL A 7 14.90 12.46 4.90
N VAL A 8 15.26 12.67 3.63
CA VAL A 8 14.41 12.25 2.49
C VAL A 8 14.22 10.74 2.47
N MET A 9 15.28 9.96 2.72
CA MET A 9 15.18 8.49 2.76
C MET A 9 14.27 7.99 3.90
N ASN A 10 14.30 8.64 5.08
CA ASN A 10 13.40 8.29 6.18
C ASN A 10 11.94 8.61 5.86
N ILE A 11 11.66 9.74 5.19
CA ILE A 11 10.29 10.11 4.77
C ILE A 11 9.74 9.09 3.77
N VAL A 12 10.54 8.66 2.79
CA VAL A 12 10.11 7.66 1.79
C VAL A 12 9.80 6.31 2.44
N LYS A 13 10.56 5.89 3.46
CA LYS A 13 10.28 4.68 4.25
C LYS A 13 8.97 4.76 5.01
N ILE A 14 8.73 5.89 5.67
CA ILE A 14 7.48 6.14 6.40
C ILE A 14 6.30 6.14 5.42
N PHE A 15 6.45 6.81 4.27
CA PHE A 15 5.42 6.85 3.23
C PHE A 15 5.09 5.46 2.68
N ALA A 16 6.11 4.65 2.37
CA ALA A 16 5.93 3.28 1.92
C ALA A 16 5.20 2.42 2.97
N ALA A 17 5.56 2.57 4.24
CA ALA A 17 4.90 1.86 5.33
C ALA A 17 3.42 2.25 5.44
N ILE A 18 3.12 3.55 5.44
CA ILE A 18 1.73 4.06 5.51
C ILE A 18 0.93 3.58 4.29
N LEU A 19 1.50 3.66 3.09
CA LEU A 19 0.84 3.23 1.86
C LEU A 19 0.49 1.73 1.88
N THR A 20 1.41 0.90 2.41
CA THR A 20 1.20 -0.55 2.54
C THR A 20 0.11 -0.87 3.56
N VAL A 21 0.12 -0.21 4.72
CA VAL A 21 -0.91 -0.40 5.76
C VAL A 21 -2.27 0.08 5.27
N ALA A 22 -2.33 1.24 4.61
CA ALA A 22 -3.57 1.78 4.03
C ALA A 22 -4.15 0.85 2.96
N GLY A 23 -3.31 0.31 2.07
CA GLY A 23 -3.73 -0.68 1.08
C GLY A 23 -4.27 -1.97 1.71
N MET A 24 -3.62 -2.47 2.77
CA MET A 24 -4.08 -3.65 3.50
C MET A 24 -5.45 -3.42 4.15
N LEU A 25 -5.67 -2.27 4.79
CA LEU A 25 -6.96 -1.93 5.39
C LEU A 25 -8.08 -1.81 4.35
N LEU A 26 -7.80 -1.23 3.18
CA LEU A 26 -8.74 -1.14 2.06
C LEU A 26 -9.14 -2.53 1.54
N LEU A 27 -8.17 -3.45 1.41
CA LEU A 27 -8.44 -4.83 1.02
C LEU A 27 -9.28 -5.58 2.06
N ILE A 28 -8.98 -5.41 3.35
CA ILE A 28 -9.77 -6.00 4.44
C ILE A 28 -11.21 -5.46 4.39
N TYR A 29 -11.38 -4.16 4.23
CA TYR A 29 -12.70 -3.53 4.09
C TYR A 29 -13.47 -4.07 2.88
N ALA A 30 -12.83 -4.16 1.71
CA ALA A 30 -13.45 -4.72 0.50
C ALA A 30 -13.86 -6.19 0.71
N CYS A 31 -13.01 -7.02 1.31
CA CYS A 31 -13.36 -8.39 1.67
C CYS A 31 -14.54 -8.46 2.63
N PHE A 32 -14.56 -7.61 3.66
CA PHE A 32 -15.64 -7.59 4.65
C PHE A 32 -16.98 -7.14 4.03
N ALA A 33 -16.94 -6.19 3.09
CA ALA A 33 -18.09 -5.72 2.33
C ALA A 33 -18.65 -6.80 1.40
N ILE A 34 -17.77 -7.61 0.78
CA ILE A 34 -18.18 -8.79 -0.01
C ILE A 34 -18.84 -9.83 0.89
N MET A 35 -18.22 -10.16 2.03
CA MET A 35 -18.68 -11.24 2.91
C MET A 35 -20.00 -10.92 3.61
N ASN A 36 -20.21 -9.68 4.04
CA ASN A 36 -21.48 -9.29 4.69
C ASN A 36 -22.60 -9.01 3.69
N GLY A 37 -22.34 -9.08 2.38
CA GLY A 37 -23.34 -8.76 1.36
C GLY A 37 -23.90 -7.34 1.46
N THR A 38 -23.17 -6.43 2.12
CA THR A 38 -23.61 -5.04 2.39
C THR A 38 -23.66 -4.17 1.15
N VAL A 39 -23.24 -4.70 0.00
CA VAL A 39 -23.15 -3.97 -1.25
C VAL A 39 -24.10 -4.62 -2.24
N GLU A 40 -25.22 -3.94 -2.50
CA GLU A 40 -26.21 -4.37 -3.50
C GLU A 40 -25.59 -4.52 -4.89
N ASN A 41 -24.51 -3.79 -5.17
CA ASN A 41 -23.86 -3.77 -6.47
C ASN A 41 -22.38 -4.20 -6.38
N LYS A 42 -22.10 -5.45 -6.77
CA LYS A 42 -20.77 -6.06 -6.70
C LYS A 42 -19.71 -5.29 -7.51
N VAL A 43 -20.13 -4.53 -8.52
CA VAL A 43 -19.25 -3.68 -9.33
C VAL A 43 -18.67 -2.52 -8.52
N THR A 44 -19.39 -2.01 -7.52
CA THR A 44 -18.94 -0.88 -6.70
C THR A 44 -17.81 -1.29 -5.74
N ILE A 45 -17.73 -2.57 -5.37
CA ILE A 45 -16.63 -3.16 -4.56
C ILE A 45 -15.34 -3.35 -5.37
N LEU A 46 -15.43 -3.52 -6.69
CA LEU A 46 -14.25 -3.73 -7.54
C LEU A 46 -13.29 -2.55 -7.46
N ALA A 47 -13.81 -1.32 -7.30
CA ALA A 47 -13.01 -0.11 -7.15
C ALA A 47 -12.15 -0.11 -5.86
N PRO A 48 -12.69 -0.23 -4.64
CA PRO A 48 -11.87 -0.29 -3.43
C PRO A 48 -10.97 -1.54 -3.38
N PHE A 49 -11.39 -2.65 -3.99
CA PHE A 49 -10.55 -3.84 -4.09
C PHE A 49 -9.33 -3.63 -5.01
N THR A 50 -9.51 -3.12 -6.23
CA THR A 50 -8.39 -2.85 -7.14
C THR A 50 -7.49 -1.73 -6.61
N LEU A 51 -8.06 -0.68 -6.02
CA LEU A 51 -7.30 0.42 -5.44
C LEU A 51 -6.49 -0.04 -4.23
N GLY A 52 -7.09 -0.87 -3.36
CA GLY A 52 -6.38 -1.54 -2.26
C GLY A 52 -5.26 -2.46 -2.75
N ALA A 53 -5.50 -3.24 -3.81
CA ALA A 53 -4.49 -4.14 -4.39
C ALA A 53 -3.30 -3.36 -4.98
N ILE A 54 -3.56 -2.25 -5.67
CA ILE A 54 -2.53 -1.38 -6.23
C ILE A 54 -1.73 -0.71 -5.11
N PHE A 55 -2.39 -0.17 -4.09
CA PHE A 55 -1.71 0.49 -2.96
C PHE A 55 -0.90 -0.50 -2.11
N PHE A 56 -1.46 -1.68 -1.86
CA PHE A 56 -0.76 -2.74 -1.15
C PHE A 56 0.43 -3.26 -1.97
N GLY A 57 0.24 -3.58 -3.24
CA GLY A 57 1.30 -4.07 -4.11
C GLY A 57 2.40 -3.04 -4.35
N GLY A 58 2.03 -1.78 -4.61
CA GLY A 58 2.97 -0.67 -4.78
C GLY A 58 3.72 -0.34 -3.49
N GLY A 59 3.02 -0.33 -2.35
CA GLY A 59 3.61 -0.17 -1.03
C GLY A 59 4.61 -1.28 -0.70
N LEU A 60 4.25 -2.54 -0.96
CA LEU A 60 5.08 -3.71 -0.70
C LEU A 60 6.29 -3.77 -1.63
N TYR A 61 6.16 -3.33 -2.89
CA TYR A 61 7.28 -3.16 -3.81
C TYR A 61 8.28 -2.10 -3.31
N LEU A 62 7.79 -0.92 -2.91
CA LEU A 62 8.63 0.12 -2.31
C LEU A 62 9.29 -0.36 -1.00
N PHE A 63 8.52 -1.04 -0.15
CA PHE A 63 8.99 -1.56 1.13
C PHE A 63 10.07 -2.62 0.93
N ARG A 64 9.90 -3.54 -0.03
CA ARG A 64 10.96 -4.49 -0.45
C ARG A 64 12.20 -3.76 -0.94
N TYR A 65 12.03 -2.73 -1.78
CA TYR A 65 13.17 -1.96 -2.30
C TYR A 65 13.97 -1.29 -1.18
N LEU A 66 13.27 -0.76 -0.17
CA LEU A 66 13.85 -0.04 0.97
C LEU A 66 14.45 -0.97 2.04
N VAL A 67 13.84 -2.13 2.29
CA VAL A 67 14.32 -3.14 3.25
C VAL A 67 15.44 -3.98 2.65
N SER A 68 15.40 -4.30 1.36
CA SER A 68 16.40 -5.14 0.69
C SER A 68 17.70 -4.40 0.36
N GLY A 69 17.87 -3.15 0.80
CA GLY A 69 19.16 -2.44 0.75
C GLY A 69 19.70 -2.21 -0.66
N GLY A 70 18.84 -1.96 -1.65
CA GLY A 70 19.26 -1.44 -2.96
C GLY A 70 20.36 -2.25 -3.66
N ARG A 71 20.22 -3.58 -3.74
CA ARG A 71 21.09 -4.42 -4.56
C ARG A 71 20.26 -5.32 -5.48
N VAL A 72 19.62 -4.69 -6.47
CA VAL A 72 19.33 -5.40 -7.73
C VAL A 72 20.65 -5.41 -8.49
N ARG A 73 21.24 -6.59 -8.62
CA ARG A 73 22.27 -6.86 -9.62
C ARG A 73 21.62 -6.88 -11.00
#